data_AF-A0A3M2H7D7-F1
#
_entry.id   AF-A0A3M2H7D7-F1
#
_cell.length_a   1.000
_cell.length_b   1.000
_cell.length_c   1.000
_cell.angle_alpha   90.00
_cell.angle_beta   90.00
_cell.angle_gamma   90.00
#
_symmetry.space_group_name_H-M   'P 1'
#
loop_
_entity.id
_entity.type
_entity.pdbx_description
1 polymer ?
#
loop_
_entity_poly.entity_id
_entity_poly.type
_entity_poly.pdbx_seq_one_letter_code
_entity_poly.pdbx_strand_id
1 'polypeptide(L)'
;MEKQWMPPLVGGFSDGKVTWQRLEEIDYDLLGFLLSCHLIIEHYLEHFIATYTRAPFQWEGAKLTFGQKITLISKLPFKDPYNLPPTIKHLNTLRNKFSHNINTTLTEQDLLPFRQFLEKCTEDKSKVPSEPKELLSMYMSIVCAYFASSISHAAQFISSPTDGAASN
;
A
#
# COMPACT_ATOMS: atom_id res chain seq x y z
N MET A 1 -13.32 -25.03 -0.91
CA MET A 1 -12.00 -24.86 -1.55
C MET A 1 -11.11 -25.96 -1.00
N GLU A 2 -10.51 -26.80 -1.85
CA GLU A 2 -9.60 -27.85 -1.36
C GLU A 2 -8.38 -27.21 -0.69
N LYS A 3 -7.96 -27.76 0.46
CA LYS A 3 -6.83 -27.25 1.23
C LYS A 3 -5.55 -27.51 0.42
N GLN A 4 -5.03 -26.46 -0.21
CA GLN A 4 -3.82 -26.54 -1.02
C GLN A 4 -2.63 -26.94 -0.12
N TRP A 5 -1.96 -28.03 -0.48
CA TRP A 5 -0.81 -28.54 0.27
C TRP A 5 0.43 -27.69 -0.02
N MET A 6 1.13 -27.27 1.04
CA MET A 6 2.39 -26.53 0.95
C MET A 6 3.54 -27.37 1.49
N PRO A 7 4.72 -27.29 0.84
CA PRO A 7 5.92 -27.94 1.36
C PRO A 7 6.26 -27.43 2.77
N PRO A 8 6.71 -28.29 3.68
CA PRO A 8 7.16 -27.87 5.00
C PRO A 8 8.49 -27.12 4.93
N LEU A 9 8.74 -26.25 5.91
CA LEU A 9 10.06 -25.67 6.14
C LEU A 9 10.96 -26.66 6.89
N VAL A 10 12.27 -26.47 6.75
CA VAL A 10 13.26 -27.13 7.62
C VAL A 10 13.22 -26.44 8.98
N GLY A 11 12.85 -27.19 10.02
CA GLY A 11 12.78 -26.72 11.40
C GLY A 11 14.12 -26.79 12.15
N GLY A 12 15.10 -27.52 11.61
CA GLY A 12 16.44 -27.68 12.18
C GLY A 12 16.95 -29.12 12.14
N PHE A 13 18.02 -29.35 12.91
CA PHE A 13 18.69 -30.65 13.03
C PHE A 13 18.81 -31.02 14.51
N SER A 14 18.31 -32.19 14.91
CA SER A 14 18.37 -32.70 16.28
C SER A 14 18.57 -34.21 16.26
N ASP A 15 19.52 -34.71 17.06
CA ASP A 15 19.87 -36.14 17.18
C ASP A 15 20.10 -36.85 15.83
N GLY A 16 20.80 -36.19 14.91
CA GLY A 16 21.09 -36.73 13.57
C GLY A 16 19.87 -36.79 12.64
N LYS A 17 18.74 -36.19 13.02
CA LYS A 17 17.51 -36.13 12.24
C LYS A 17 17.15 -34.69 11.88
N VAL A 18 16.48 -34.53 10.74
CA VAL A 18 15.90 -33.25 10.29
C VAL A 18 14.51 -33.09 10.90
N THR A 19 14.24 -31.94 11.51
CA THR A 19 12.88 -31.56 11.93
C THR A 19 12.22 -30.75 10.82
N TRP A 20 10.90 -30.95 10.66
CA TRP A 20 10.11 -30.29 9.62
C TRP A 20 9.02 -29.45 10.26
N GLN A 21 8.89 -28.20 9.85
CA GLN A 21 7.85 -27.28 10.30
C GLN A 21 6.79 -27.17 9.19
N ARG A 22 5.60 -27.69 9.47
CA ARG A 22 4.47 -27.56 8.55
C ARG A 22 3.85 -26.17 8.65
N LEU A 23 3.34 -25.70 7.52
CA LEU A 23 2.67 -24.43 7.37
C LEU A 23 1.17 -24.70 7.27
N GLU A 24 0.46 -24.73 8.39
CA GLU A 24 -0.94 -25.21 8.42
C GLU A 24 -1.99 -24.09 8.51
N GLU A 25 -1.57 -22.87 8.83
CA GLU A 25 -2.45 -21.75 9.21
C GLU A 25 -2.24 -20.46 8.39
N ILE A 26 -1.60 -20.56 7.21
CA ILE A 26 -1.39 -19.37 6.37
C ILE A 26 -2.69 -19.01 5.66
N ASP A 27 -3.15 -17.78 5.85
CA ASP A 27 -4.24 -17.18 5.06
C ASP A 27 -3.68 -16.58 3.76
N TYR A 28 -3.59 -17.42 2.72
CA TYR A 28 -3.08 -17.03 1.41
C TYR A 28 -3.93 -15.97 0.72
N ASP A 29 -5.24 -15.99 0.96
CA ASP A 29 -6.17 -15.07 0.33
C ASP A 29 -5.98 -13.65 0.88
N LEU A 30 -5.86 -13.52 2.20
CA LEU A 30 -5.58 -12.25 2.85
C LEU A 30 -4.16 -11.75 2.53
N LEU A 31 -3.18 -12.65 2.53
CA LEU A 31 -1.80 -12.31 2.18
C LEU A 31 -1.68 -11.82 0.73
N GLY A 32 -2.24 -12.58 -0.21
CA GLY A 32 -2.26 -12.22 -1.63
C GLY A 32 -3.00 -10.90 -1.87
N PHE A 33 -4.09 -10.67 -1.12
CA PHE A 33 -4.80 -9.40 -1.15
C PHE A 33 -3.94 -8.24 -0.65
N LEU A 34 -3.28 -8.37 0.51
CA LEU A 34 -2.40 -7.33 1.06
C LEU A 34 -1.23 -7.00 0.13
N LEU A 35 -0.62 -8.02 -0.48
CA LEU A 35 0.44 -7.82 -1.46
C LEU A 35 -0.07 -7.10 -2.71
N SER A 36 -1.28 -7.43 -3.17
CA SER A 36 -1.94 -6.74 -4.29
C SER A 36 -2.19 -5.26 -3.96
N CYS A 37 -2.67 -4.98 -2.74
CA CYS A 37 -2.85 -3.61 -2.24
C CYS A 37 -1.56 -2.79 -2.30
N HIS A 38 -0.42 -3.39 -1.91
CA HIS A 38 0.89 -2.75 -2.00
C HIS A 38 1.27 -2.37 -3.43
N LEU A 39 1.12 -3.30 -4.38
CA LEU A 39 1.45 -3.06 -5.80
C LEU A 39 0.58 -1.95 -6.41
N ILE A 40 -0.71 -1.95 -6.08
CA ILE A 40 -1.66 -0.93 -6.57
C ILE A 40 -1.28 0.45 -6.03
N ILE A 41 -1.05 0.60 -4.72
CA ILE A 41 -0.64 1.89 -4.15
C ILE A 41 0.71 2.34 -4.73
N GLU A 42 1.65 1.41 -4.93
CA GLU A 42 2.95 1.77 -5.52
C GLU A 42 2.79 2.37 -6.91
N HIS A 43 1.94 1.76 -7.74
CA HIS A 43 1.63 2.26 -9.07
C HIS A 43 1.03 3.67 -9.03
N TYR A 44 0.08 3.93 -8.12
CA TYR A 44 -0.50 5.26 -7.94
C TYR A 44 0.52 6.28 -7.41
N LEU A 45 1.37 5.89 -6.45
CA LEU A 45 2.41 6.78 -5.91
C LEU A 45 3.41 7.21 -6.99
N GLU A 46 3.79 6.30 -7.87
CA GLU A 46 4.71 6.59 -8.97
C GLU A 46 4.16 7.67 -9.89
N HIS A 47 2.91 7.50 -10.34
CA HIS A 47 2.24 8.47 -11.19
C HIS A 47 1.96 9.79 -10.46
N PHE A 48 1.56 9.72 -9.19
CA PHE A 48 1.33 10.91 -8.37
C PHE A 48 2.60 11.74 -8.21
N ILE A 49 3.75 11.13 -7.92
CA ILE A 49 5.03 11.82 -7.80
C ILE A 49 5.44 12.45 -9.14
N ALA A 50 5.23 11.74 -10.25
CA ALA A 50 5.55 12.26 -11.58
C ALA A 50 4.78 13.54 -11.93
N THR A 51 3.61 13.79 -11.32
CA THR A 51 2.85 15.04 -11.53
C THR A 51 3.50 16.29 -10.92
N TYR A 52 4.47 16.16 -10.01
CA TYR A 52 5.09 17.31 -9.32
C TYR A 52 6.19 18.01 -10.13
N THR A 53 6.65 17.42 -11.24
CA THR A 53 7.71 17.98 -12.07
C THR A 53 7.26 18.15 -13.51
N ARG A 54 7.75 19.20 -14.15
CA ARG A 54 7.68 19.36 -15.62
C ARG A 54 8.97 18.89 -16.31
N ALA A 55 10.00 18.56 -15.53
CA ALA A 55 11.27 18.10 -16.07
C ALA A 55 11.15 16.65 -16.58
N PRO A 56 11.78 16.30 -17.70
CA PRO A 56 11.75 14.95 -18.28
C PRO A 56 12.67 14.00 -17.51
N PHE A 57 12.43 13.83 -16.22
CA PHE A 57 13.17 12.85 -15.43
C PHE A 57 12.85 11.43 -15.90
N GLN A 58 13.88 10.60 -15.93
CA GLN A 58 13.76 9.16 -16.19
C GLN A 58 13.28 8.45 -14.92
N TRP A 59 12.02 8.63 -14.56
CA TRP A 59 11.43 8.12 -13.31
C TRP A 59 11.55 6.60 -13.18
N GLU A 60 11.35 5.88 -14.28
CA GLU A 60 11.49 4.42 -14.37
C GLU A 60 12.95 3.99 -14.12
N GLY A 61 13.90 4.81 -14.61
CA GLY A 61 15.33 4.59 -14.39
C GLY A 61 15.80 4.89 -12.97
N ALA A 62 15.09 5.76 -12.24
CA ALA A 62 15.44 6.15 -10.87
C ALA A 62 15.22 5.02 -9.85
N LYS A 63 14.38 4.02 -10.17
CA LYS A 63 14.15 2.80 -9.36
C LYS A 63 13.92 3.09 -7.87
N LEU A 64 13.12 4.11 -7.58
CA LEU A 64 12.79 4.47 -6.20
C LEU A 64 12.01 3.33 -5.54
N THR A 65 12.49 2.91 -4.37
CA THR A 65 11.78 1.95 -3.52
C THR A 65 10.48 2.56 -2.97
N PHE A 66 9.52 1.71 -2.60
CA PHE A 66 8.27 2.14 -1.97
C PHE A 66 8.48 3.08 -0.78
N GLY A 67 9.45 2.77 0.10
CA GLY A 67 9.78 3.61 1.25
C GLY A 67 10.30 5.00 0.87
N GLN A 68 11.12 5.08 -0.19
CA GLN A 68 11.60 6.36 -0.72
C GLN A 68 10.46 7.18 -1.33
N LYS A 69 9.54 6.54 -2.08
CA LYS A 69 8.33 7.19 -2.62
C LYS A 69 7.46 7.79 -1.50
N ILE A 70 7.23 7.07 -0.41
CA ILE A 70 6.52 7.61 0.77
C ILE A 70 7.27 8.80 1.37
N THR A 71 8.60 8.71 1.44
CA THR A 71 9.43 9.78 2.02
C THR A 71 9.28 11.08 1.23
N LEU A 72 9.26 11.00 -0.11
CA LEU A 72 9.04 12.16 -0.99
C LEU A 72 7.71 12.86 -0.70
N ILE A 73 6.64 12.11 -0.45
CA ILE A 73 5.31 12.69 -0.23
C ILE A 73 5.05 13.08 1.24
N SER A 74 5.89 12.64 2.18
CA SER A 74 5.63 12.75 3.63
C SER A 74 5.48 14.16 4.19
N LYS A 75 5.97 15.17 3.45
CA LYS A 75 5.93 16.59 3.83
C LYS A 75 4.89 17.39 3.04
N LEU A 76 4.16 16.76 2.13
CA LEU A 76 3.10 17.42 1.38
C LEU A 76 1.91 17.75 2.31
N PRO A 77 1.17 18.84 2.03
CA PRO A 77 0.06 19.29 2.87
C PRO A 77 -1.21 18.46 2.58
N PHE A 78 -1.22 17.19 2.99
CA PHE A 78 -2.41 16.36 2.99
C PHE A 78 -3.46 16.96 3.94
N LYS A 79 -4.66 17.23 3.44
CA LYS A 79 -5.76 17.78 4.25
C LYS A 79 -6.38 16.67 5.09
N ASP A 80 -6.71 16.99 6.35
CA ASP A 80 -7.53 16.09 7.16
C ASP A 80 -8.92 15.88 6.53
N PRO A 81 -9.50 14.67 6.61
CA PRO A 81 -8.98 13.48 7.30
C PRO A 81 -7.98 12.63 6.49
N TYR A 82 -7.63 13.04 5.28
CA TYR A 82 -6.86 12.27 4.29
C TYR A 82 -5.33 12.34 4.48
N ASN A 83 -4.84 12.29 5.71
CA ASN A 83 -3.40 12.19 5.98
C ASN A 83 -2.89 10.76 5.67
N LEU A 84 -2.55 10.52 4.39
CA LEU A 84 -2.24 9.20 3.84
C LEU A 84 -0.81 8.66 4.17
N PRO A 85 0.27 9.46 4.21
CA PRO A 85 1.63 8.91 4.36
C PRO A 85 1.84 7.98 5.56
N PRO A 86 1.29 8.23 6.77
CA PRO A 86 1.45 7.32 7.91
C PRO A 86 0.85 5.93 7.68
N THR A 87 -0.35 5.85 7.10
CA THR A 87 -1.07 4.58 6.87
C THR A 87 -0.46 3.80 5.71
N ILE A 88 0.00 4.49 4.67
CA ILE A 88 0.76 3.86 3.57
C ILE A 88 2.12 3.33 4.06
N LYS A 89 2.80 4.07 4.94
CA LYS A 89 4.03 3.60 5.59
C LYS A 89 3.77 2.33 6.41
N HIS A 90 2.65 2.26 7.12
CA HIS A 90 2.23 1.07 7.86
C HIS A 90 2.01 -0.14 6.94
N LEU A 91 1.36 0.05 5.79
CA LEU A 91 1.20 -1.01 4.78
C LEU A 91 2.56 -1.57 4.31
N ASN A 92 3.57 -0.72 4.11
CA ASN A 92 4.93 -1.16 3.78
C ASN A 92 5.55 -2.03 4.89
N THR A 93 5.35 -1.65 6.15
CA THR A 93 5.82 -2.42 7.31
C THR A 93 5.17 -3.81 7.33
N LEU A 94 3.85 -3.89 7.11
CA LEU A 94 3.15 -5.16 7.02
C LEU A 94 3.66 -6.01 5.87
N ARG A 95 3.78 -5.45 4.67
CA ARG A 95 4.35 -6.15 3.51
C ARG A 95 5.72 -6.75 3.83
N ASN A 96 6.61 -5.99 4.48
CA ASN A 96 7.92 -6.51 4.86
C ASN A 96 7.83 -7.62 5.92
N LYS A 97 6.95 -7.48 6.92
CA LYS A 97 6.68 -8.52 7.94
C LYS A 97 6.26 -9.84 7.26
N PHE A 98 5.34 -9.77 6.31
CA PHE A 98 4.84 -10.93 5.58
C PHE A 98 5.85 -11.52 4.60
N SER A 99 6.67 -10.69 3.94
CA SER A 99 7.73 -11.18 3.03
C SER A 99 8.85 -11.91 3.76
N HIS A 100 9.08 -11.63 5.05
CA HIS A 100 10.16 -12.25 5.82
C HIS A 100 9.73 -13.44 6.68
N ASN A 101 8.44 -13.54 7.03
CA ASN A 101 7.93 -14.60 7.90
C ASN A 101 6.68 -15.26 7.30
N ILE A 102 6.85 -16.46 6.77
CA ILE A 102 5.79 -17.23 6.09
C ILE A 102 4.66 -17.66 7.04
N ASN A 103 4.90 -17.72 8.35
CA ASN A 103 3.91 -18.02 9.38
C ASN A 103 3.32 -16.76 10.04
N THR A 104 3.47 -15.59 9.43
CA THR A 104 2.88 -14.37 9.99
C THR A 104 1.37 -14.39 9.82
N THR A 105 0.65 -14.20 10.91
CA THR A 105 -0.79 -13.93 10.90
C THR A 105 -1.04 -12.44 11.11
N LEU A 106 -2.03 -11.90 10.41
CA LEU A 106 -2.47 -10.51 10.59
C LEU A 106 -3.23 -10.39 11.92
N THR A 107 -2.78 -9.51 12.79
CA THR A 107 -3.45 -9.26 14.09
C THR A 107 -4.37 -8.05 14.02
N GLU A 108 -5.30 -7.92 14.97
CA GLU A 108 -6.11 -6.71 15.10
C GLU A 108 -5.25 -5.45 15.25
N GLN A 109 -4.13 -5.55 15.97
CA GLN A 109 -3.18 -4.45 16.15
C GLN A 109 -2.51 -4.04 14.83
N ASP A 110 -2.25 -5.00 13.93
CA ASP A 110 -1.75 -4.71 12.59
C ASP A 110 -2.80 -3.95 11.75
N LEU A 111 -4.10 -4.14 12.01
CA LEU A 111 -5.19 -3.48 11.29
C LEU A 111 -5.62 -2.14 11.86
N LEU A 112 -5.30 -1.88 13.14
CA LEU A 112 -5.76 -0.71 13.88
C LEU A 112 -5.48 0.63 13.16
N PRO A 113 -4.30 0.87 12.54
CA PRO A 113 -4.07 2.13 11.82
C PRO A 113 -5.01 2.36 10.63
N PHE A 114 -5.40 1.30 9.92
CA PHE A 114 -6.37 1.41 8.81
C PHE A 114 -7.77 1.69 9.32
N ARG A 115 -8.17 1.02 10.42
CA ARG A 115 -9.45 1.28 11.08
C ARG A 115 -9.56 2.73 11.55
N GLN A 116 -8.56 3.22 12.27
CA GLN A 116 -8.53 4.60 12.76
C GLN A 116 -8.57 5.63 11.62
N PHE A 117 -7.92 5.33 10.49
CA PHE A 117 -8.01 6.16 9.30
C PHE A 117 -9.44 6.19 8.73
N LEU A 118 -10.05 5.02 8.57
CA LEU A 118 -11.41 4.90 8.04
C LEU A 118 -12.46 5.56 8.94
N GLU A 119 -12.33 5.44 10.26
CA GLU A 119 -13.19 6.11 11.24
C GLU A 119 -13.09 7.63 11.18
N LYS A 120 -11.98 8.20 10.68
CA LYS A 120 -11.85 9.64 10.43
C LYS A 120 -12.44 10.05 9.09
N CYS A 121 -12.38 9.18 8.09
CA CYS A 121 -12.89 9.44 6.74
C CYS A 121 -14.39 9.15 6.60
N THR A 122 -15.00 8.44 7.55
CA THR A 122 -16.39 7.99 7.49
C THR A 122 -17.20 8.66 8.59
N GLU A 123 -18.28 9.35 8.23
CA GLU A 123 -19.18 10.01 9.19
C GLU A 123 -19.85 8.99 10.13
N ASP A 124 -20.31 7.88 9.56
CA ASP A 124 -20.93 6.78 10.29
C ASP A 124 -19.92 5.64 10.52
N LYS A 125 -19.35 5.60 11.72
CA LYS A 125 -18.34 4.59 12.10
C LYS A 125 -18.86 3.16 12.07
N SER A 126 -20.18 2.95 12.14
CA SER A 126 -20.76 1.60 12.04
C SER A 126 -20.55 0.97 10.66
N LYS A 127 -20.23 1.79 9.64
CA LYS A 127 -19.91 1.33 8.29
C LYS A 127 -18.46 0.89 8.11
N VAL A 128 -17.60 1.07 9.11
CA VAL A 128 -16.20 0.62 9.03
C VAL A 128 -16.15 -0.89 9.26
N PRO A 129 -15.73 -1.70 8.27
CA PRO A 129 -15.81 -3.15 8.37
C PRO A 129 -15.02 -3.73 9.55
N SER A 130 -15.51 -4.82 10.15
CA SER A 130 -14.75 -5.63 11.11
C SER A 130 -13.79 -6.57 10.41
N GLU A 131 -14.20 -7.13 9.28
CA GLU A 131 -13.45 -8.14 8.54
C GLU A 131 -12.17 -7.57 7.90
N PRO A 132 -10.99 -8.19 8.12
CA PRO A 132 -9.70 -7.68 7.65
C PRO A 132 -9.64 -7.31 6.17
N LYS A 133 -10.16 -8.19 5.31
CA LYS A 133 -10.11 -8.02 3.86
C LYS A 133 -11.01 -6.87 3.41
N GLU A 134 -12.20 -6.74 3.99
CA GLU A 134 -13.14 -5.65 3.71
C GLU A 134 -12.61 -4.31 4.22
N LEU A 135 -12.02 -4.29 5.42
CA LEU A 135 -11.36 -3.12 5.99
C LEU A 135 -10.25 -2.60 5.06
N LEU A 136 -9.37 -3.50 4.61
CA LEU A 136 -8.31 -3.18 3.67
C LEU A 136 -8.88 -2.73 2.31
N SER A 137 -9.95 -3.36 1.82
CA SER A 137 -10.60 -2.97 0.56
C SER A 137 -11.19 -1.55 0.61
N MET A 138 -11.88 -1.20 1.70
CA MET A 138 -12.41 0.14 1.91
C MET A 138 -11.28 1.17 2.02
N TYR A 139 -10.23 0.86 2.78
CA TYR A 139 -9.02 1.70 2.88
C TYR A 139 -8.41 1.97 1.50
N MET A 140 -8.20 0.91 0.72
CA MET A 140 -7.64 1.01 -0.63
C MET A 140 -8.49 1.90 -1.54
N SER A 141 -9.80 1.75 -1.48
CA SER A 141 -10.72 2.54 -2.30
C SER A 141 -10.56 4.04 -2.06
N ILE A 142 -10.43 4.46 -0.80
CA ILE A 142 -10.22 5.88 -0.45
C ILE A 142 -8.84 6.37 -0.91
N VAL A 143 -7.77 5.62 -0.64
CA VAL A 143 -6.40 6.00 -1.00
C VAL A 143 -6.25 6.11 -2.52
N CYS A 144 -6.74 5.12 -3.27
CA CYS A 144 -6.70 5.12 -4.73
C CYS A 144 -7.55 6.24 -5.32
N ALA A 145 -8.75 6.51 -4.78
CA ALA A 145 -9.58 7.62 -5.23
C ALA A 145 -8.88 8.97 -5.02
N TYR A 146 -8.20 9.16 -3.89
CA TYR A 146 -7.44 10.38 -3.61
C TYR A 146 -6.31 10.59 -4.65
N PHE A 147 -5.48 9.57 -4.88
CA PHE A 147 -4.39 9.68 -5.85
C PHE A 147 -4.91 9.83 -7.28
N ALA A 148 -5.92 9.05 -7.67
CA ALA A 148 -6.54 9.15 -8.99
C ALA A 148 -7.10 10.55 -9.25
N SER A 149 -7.80 11.14 -8.27
CA SER A 149 -8.32 12.50 -8.34
C SER A 149 -7.19 13.52 -8.49
N SER A 150 -6.14 13.40 -7.68
CA SER A 150 -4.98 14.30 -7.72
C SER A 150 -4.24 14.25 -9.06
N ILE A 151 -4.01 13.04 -9.57
CA ILE A 151 -3.38 12.80 -10.87
C ILE A 151 -4.25 13.38 -12.00
N SER A 152 -5.55 13.10 -11.98
CA SER A 152 -6.49 13.58 -12.99
C SER A 152 -6.55 15.11 -13.01
N HIS A 153 -6.57 15.74 -11.83
CA HIS A 153 -6.50 17.19 -11.72
C HIS A 153 -5.21 17.74 -12.32
N ALA A 154 -4.04 17.21 -11.92
CA ALA A 154 -2.76 17.67 -12.45
C ALA A 154 -2.64 17.51 -13.97
N ALA A 155 -3.16 16.41 -14.54
CA ALA A 155 -3.13 16.15 -15.97
C ALA A 155 -3.86 17.24 -16.80
N GLN A 156 -4.92 17.85 -16.27
CA GLN A 156 -5.64 18.96 -16.92
C GLN A 156 -4.76 20.22 -17.06
N PHE A 157 -3.85 20.46 -16.11
CA PHE A 157 -2.96 21.63 -16.11
C PHE A 157 -1.61 21.36 -16.77
N ILE A 158 -1.21 20.09 -16.92
CA ILE A 158 -0.03 19.69 -17.71
C ILE A 158 -0.31 19.82 -19.21
N SER A 159 -1.58 19.73 -19.62
CA SER A 159 -2.02 19.80 -21.03
C SER A 159 -2.57 21.17 -21.48
N SER A 160 -2.54 22.20 -20.62
CA SER A 160 -2.96 23.56 -20.98
C SER A 160 -1.78 24.36 -21.56
N PRO A 161 -1.79 24.75 -22.85
CA PRO A 161 -0.80 25.64 -23.41
C PRO A 161 -1.17 27.10 -23.09
N THR A 162 -0.65 27.59 -21.97
CA THR A 162 -0.52 29.04 -21.68
C THR A 162 0.84 29.16 -20.97
N ASP A 163 1.92 29.61 -21.60
CA ASP A 163 2.08 30.83 -22.38
C ASP A 163 2.92 30.53 -23.65
N GLY A 164 2.46 30.83 -24.87
CA GLY A 164 1.97 32.15 -25.22
C GLY A 164 3.16 33.09 -25.28
N ALA A 165 3.89 33.04 -26.40
CA ALA A 165 4.81 34.08 -26.83
C ALA A 165 4.28 35.46 -26.42
N ALA A 166 4.88 36.06 -25.40
CA ALA A 166 4.82 37.50 -25.25
C ALA A 166 5.71 38.09 -26.34
N SER A 167 5.09 38.36 -27.47
CA SER A 167 5.54 39.33 -28.46
C SER A 167 5.80 40.68 -27.78
N ASN A 168 7.07 41.06 -27.67
CA ASN A 168 7.66 42.32 -28.19
C ASN A 168 9.14 42.40 -27.82
#